data_AF-A0A2H1WIV7-F1
#
_entry.id   AF-A0A2H1WIV7-F1
#
_cell.length_a   1.000
_cell.length_b   1.000
_cell.length_c   1.000
_cell.angle_alpha   90.00
_cell.angle_beta   90.00
_cell.angle_gamma   90.00
#
_symmetry.space_group_name_H-M   'P 1'
#
loop_
_entity.id
_entity.type
_entity.pdbx_description
1 polymer ?
#
loop_
_entity_poly.entity_id
_entity_poly.type
_entity_poly.pdbx_seq_one_letter_code
_entity_poly.pdbx_strand_id
1 'polypeptide(L)'
;QTVFVQGAAATPVPLLHAMTDVGKSGGMKGIKVVHMHTEKEAQYVAPECQDIFRSVSLFMAANVRKSVAEGRSDAIPIFLQDIPKLFHRKIIQPDIAVIQVSPPDSHGYCSLGTSVDCVRAALVNSKVIIAQVNANMPRTFGDAIIHMSHIDTAVEDNTPLPEHGGKGSSPEETQIGKLIGQNLVEDGATLQMGIGSIPDAVLSALKDHKDLGVHSEMFSVGVIDLVRRGCITNNK
;
A
#
# COMPACT_ATOMS: atom_id res chain seq x y z
N GLN A 1 20.41 -4.55 -10.65
CA GLN A 1 19.65 -5.15 -9.53
C GLN A 1 18.22 -4.65 -9.61
N THR A 2 17.25 -5.48 -9.23
CA THR A 2 15.84 -5.09 -9.12
C THR A 2 15.44 -5.10 -7.65
N VAL A 3 14.94 -3.98 -7.16
CA VAL A 3 14.45 -3.80 -5.80
C VAL A 3 12.93 -3.67 -5.85
N PHE A 4 12.21 -4.53 -5.14
CA PHE A 4 10.78 -4.34 -4.87
C PHE A 4 10.59 -3.53 -3.59
N VAL A 5 9.61 -2.64 -3.58
CA VAL A 5 9.28 -1.78 -2.44
C VAL A 5 7.81 -1.94 -2.09
N GLN A 6 7.53 -2.25 -0.82
CA GLN A 6 6.16 -2.27 -0.29
C GLN A 6 5.52 -0.88 -0.37
N GLY A 7 4.26 -0.82 -0.77
CA GLY A 7 3.55 0.42 -1.07
C GLY A 7 2.62 0.92 0.03
N ALA A 8 1.82 1.91 -0.35
CA ALA A 8 0.81 2.59 0.47
C ALA A 8 1.38 3.03 1.83
N ALA A 9 0.56 3.02 2.87
CA ALA A 9 0.99 3.42 4.23
C ALA A 9 2.12 2.55 4.80
N ALA A 10 2.47 1.41 4.19
CA ALA A 10 3.61 0.59 4.61
C ALA A 10 4.91 0.90 3.85
N THR A 11 4.94 1.97 3.04
CA THR A 11 6.17 2.42 2.36
C THR A 11 7.31 2.61 3.39
N PRO A 12 8.43 1.87 3.29
CA PRO A 12 9.55 1.93 4.24
C PRO A 12 10.45 3.14 3.97
N VAL A 13 9.90 4.35 4.12
CA VAL A 13 10.53 5.62 3.71
C VAL A 13 11.96 5.79 4.24
N PRO A 14 12.28 5.54 5.53
CA PRO A 14 13.66 5.61 6.02
C PRO A 14 14.63 4.71 5.26
N LEU A 15 14.22 3.48 4.92
CA LEU A 15 15.06 2.55 4.14
C LEU A 15 15.21 3.00 2.69
N LEU A 16 14.21 3.67 2.10
CA LEU A 16 14.33 4.22 0.74
C LEU A 16 15.27 5.42 0.67
N HIS A 17 15.30 6.25 1.71
CA HIS A 17 16.30 7.32 1.84
C HIS A 17 17.70 6.72 1.94
N ALA A 18 17.90 5.76 2.86
CA ALA A 18 19.18 5.08 3.02
C ALA A 18 19.64 4.37 1.73
N MET A 19 18.73 3.70 1.01
CA MET A 19 19.02 3.11 -0.29
C MET A 19 19.48 4.16 -1.30
N THR A 20 18.83 5.32 -1.33
CA THR A 20 19.18 6.41 -2.24
C THR A 20 20.58 6.95 -1.95
N ASP A 21 20.90 7.16 -0.67
CA ASP A 21 22.21 7.65 -0.23
C ASP A 21 23.34 6.66 -0.53
N VAL A 22 23.10 5.36 -0.31
CA VAL A 22 24.04 4.29 -0.68
C VAL A 22 24.23 4.24 -2.20
N GLY A 23 23.15 4.38 -2.98
CA GLY A 23 23.23 4.41 -4.44
C GLY A 23 24.10 5.56 -4.95
N LYS A 24 23.93 6.76 -4.38
CA LYS A 24 24.71 7.97 -4.69
C LYS A 24 26.18 7.82 -4.28
N SER A 25 26.45 7.46 -3.04
CA SER A 25 27.82 7.38 -2.50
C SER A 25 28.61 6.18 -3.04
N GLY A 26 27.94 5.07 -3.34
CA GLY A 26 28.55 3.84 -3.85
C GLY A 26 28.78 3.84 -5.37
N GLY A 27 28.40 4.90 -6.09
CA GLY A 27 28.54 4.96 -7.55
C GLY A 27 27.75 3.87 -8.30
N MET A 28 26.63 3.42 -7.72
CA MET A 28 25.80 2.36 -8.30
C MET A 28 25.09 2.87 -9.56
N LYS A 29 24.73 1.96 -10.46
CA LYS A 29 24.03 2.30 -11.72
C LYS A 29 22.97 1.28 -12.08
N GLY A 30 21.89 1.74 -12.72
CA GLY A 30 20.86 0.89 -13.31
C GLY A 30 20.07 0.03 -12.31
N ILE A 31 19.83 0.53 -11.10
CA ILE A 31 18.96 -0.13 -10.11
C ILE A 31 17.50 0.13 -10.50
N LYS A 32 16.72 -0.94 -10.71
CA LYS A 32 15.28 -0.83 -10.95
C LYS A 32 14.55 -0.84 -9.62
N VAL A 33 13.68 0.14 -9.38
CA VAL A 33 12.84 0.19 -8.16
C VAL A 33 11.40 -0.09 -8.58
N VAL A 34 10.91 -1.30 -8.33
CA VAL A 34 9.57 -1.77 -8.70
C VAL A 34 8.62 -1.57 -7.52
N HIS A 35 7.51 -0.88 -7.75
CA HIS A 35 6.55 -0.58 -6.69
C HIS A 35 5.14 -0.30 -7.21
N MET A 36 4.16 -0.42 -6.33
CA MET A 36 2.84 0.19 -6.51
C MET A 36 2.85 1.64 -5.96
N HIS A 37 1.69 2.20 -5.59
CA HIS A 37 1.60 3.50 -4.94
C HIS A 37 2.58 3.57 -3.75
N THR A 38 3.48 4.55 -3.71
CA THR A 38 4.37 4.79 -2.57
C THR A 38 4.04 6.12 -1.91
N GLU A 39 4.19 6.17 -0.60
CA GLU A 39 3.95 7.37 0.20
C GLU A 39 5.21 8.22 0.34
N LYS A 40 5.00 9.51 0.62
CA LYS A 40 6.06 10.51 0.82
C LYS A 40 6.98 10.66 -0.41
N GLU A 41 8.12 11.31 -0.20
CA GLU A 41 9.05 11.65 -1.27
C GLU A 41 9.80 10.40 -1.78
N ALA A 42 9.86 10.24 -3.10
CA ALA A 42 10.66 9.21 -3.75
C ALA A 42 12.01 9.78 -4.18
N GLN A 43 12.95 9.95 -3.24
CA GLN A 43 14.25 10.60 -3.52
C GLN A 43 15.06 9.89 -4.63
N TYR A 44 14.87 8.59 -4.80
CA TYR A 44 15.47 7.81 -5.89
C TYR A 44 15.01 8.24 -7.29
N VAL A 45 13.96 9.07 -7.43
CA VAL A 45 13.54 9.65 -8.71
C VAL A 45 13.98 11.10 -8.91
N ALA A 46 14.86 11.64 -8.06
CA ALA A 46 15.44 12.96 -8.29
C ALA A 46 16.27 13.01 -9.59
N PRO A 47 16.39 14.16 -10.29
CA PRO A 47 17.12 14.24 -11.56
C PRO A 47 18.56 13.74 -11.48
N GLU A 48 19.27 14.00 -10.38
CA GLU A 48 20.63 13.53 -10.14
C GLU A 48 20.73 12.01 -9.93
N CYS A 49 19.61 11.33 -9.70
CA CYS A 49 19.53 9.88 -9.51
C CYS A 49 19.28 9.11 -10.82
N GLN A 50 19.08 9.76 -11.97
CA GLN A 50 18.54 9.12 -13.18
C GLN A 50 19.39 7.95 -13.73
N ASP A 51 20.71 7.98 -13.54
CA ASP A 51 21.62 6.92 -13.98
C ASP A 51 21.82 5.84 -12.90
N ILE A 52 21.43 6.15 -11.67
CA ILE A 52 21.55 5.28 -10.49
C ILE A 52 20.29 4.41 -10.39
N PHE A 53 19.13 5.05 -10.40
CA PHE A 53 17.83 4.43 -10.17
C PHE A 53 16.88 4.69 -11.34
N ARG A 54 16.10 3.66 -11.66
CA ARG A 54 14.94 3.77 -12.55
C ARG A 54 13.71 3.24 -11.82
N SER A 55 12.80 4.13 -11.48
CA SER A 55 11.49 3.78 -10.95
C SER A 55 10.68 3.04 -12.01
N VAL A 56 10.08 1.91 -11.63
CA VAL A 56 9.18 1.09 -12.45
C VAL A 56 7.87 0.95 -11.68
N SER A 57 6.95 1.87 -11.97
CA SER A 57 5.70 1.98 -11.24
C SER A 57 4.63 1.08 -11.85
N LEU A 58 4.08 0.16 -11.05
CA LEU A 58 2.91 -0.66 -11.39
C LEU A 58 1.59 0.06 -11.06
N PHE A 59 1.66 1.09 -10.20
CA PHE A 59 0.57 2.04 -9.93
C PHE A 59 1.17 3.36 -9.43
N MET A 60 1.00 4.46 -10.18
CA MET A 60 1.70 5.71 -9.87
C MET A 60 1.06 6.51 -8.73
N ALA A 61 1.88 6.84 -7.72
CA ALA A 61 1.59 7.90 -6.77
C ALA A 61 2.05 9.27 -7.31
N ALA A 62 1.64 10.36 -6.65
CA ALA A 62 1.98 11.72 -7.08
C ALA A 62 3.49 11.99 -7.14
N ASN A 63 4.25 11.39 -6.23
CA ASN A 63 5.71 11.53 -6.07
C ASN A 63 6.54 11.10 -7.30
N VAL A 64 6.00 10.23 -8.18
CA VAL A 64 6.73 9.74 -9.37
C VAL A 64 6.15 10.24 -10.70
N ARG A 65 4.99 10.93 -10.71
CA ARG A 65 4.35 11.37 -11.97
C ARG A 65 5.24 12.27 -12.81
N LYS A 66 5.97 13.19 -12.17
CA LYS A 66 6.88 14.12 -12.85
C LYS A 66 8.03 13.39 -13.52
N SER A 67 8.69 12.45 -12.83
CA SER A 67 9.83 11.73 -13.42
C SER A 67 9.41 10.81 -14.57
N VAL A 68 8.19 10.26 -14.52
CA VAL A 68 7.60 9.52 -15.64
C VAL A 68 7.34 10.44 -16.84
N ALA A 69 6.72 11.61 -16.62
CA ALA A 69 6.48 12.58 -17.68
C ALA A 69 7.76 13.09 -18.36
N GLU A 70 8.86 13.15 -17.61
CA GLU A 70 10.20 13.53 -18.09
C GLU A 70 11.00 12.37 -18.71
N GLY A 71 10.46 11.14 -18.75
CA GLY A 71 11.13 9.96 -19.32
C GLY A 71 12.22 9.31 -18.44
N ARG A 72 12.39 9.79 -17.21
CA ARG A 72 13.38 9.27 -16.23
C ARG A 72 12.84 8.07 -15.45
N SER A 73 11.56 7.76 -15.56
CA SER A 73 10.89 6.65 -14.86
C SER A 73 9.86 5.97 -15.77
N ASP A 74 9.52 4.73 -15.46
CA ASP A 74 8.55 3.93 -16.20
C ASP A 74 7.23 3.79 -15.42
N ALA A 75 6.12 3.70 -16.16
CA ALA A 75 4.83 3.25 -15.67
C ALA A 75 4.38 2.06 -16.51
N ILE A 76 4.05 0.94 -15.86
CA ILE A 76 3.55 -0.27 -16.52
C ILE A 76 2.04 -0.32 -16.35
N PRO A 77 1.25 -0.21 -17.44
CA PRO A 77 -0.20 -0.36 -17.35
C PRO A 77 -0.52 -1.84 -17.13
N ILE A 78 -1.14 -2.16 -15.99
CA ILE A 78 -1.56 -3.51 -15.62
C ILE A 78 -2.72 -3.43 -14.64
N PHE A 79 -3.62 -4.43 -14.67
CA PHE A 79 -4.65 -4.57 -13.65
C PHE A 79 -4.06 -5.02 -12.31
N LEU A 80 -4.58 -4.49 -11.20
CA LEU A 80 -4.07 -4.77 -9.86
C LEU A 80 -4.04 -6.27 -9.56
N GLN A 81 -5.11 -7.01 -9.89
CA GLN A 81 -5.20 -8.46 -9.68
C GLN A 81 -4.18 -9.28 -10.51
N ASP A 82 -3.63 -8.69 -11.56
CA ASP A 82 -2.64 -9.35 -12.42
C ASP A 82 -1.19 -9.04 -12.01
N ILE A 83 -0.96 -8.04 -11.15
CA ILE A 83 0.38 -7.70 -10.65
C ILE A 83 1.08 -8.92 -10.02
N PRO A 84 0.45 -9.71 -9.13
CA PRO A 84 1.08 -10.92 -8.58
C PRO A 84 1.61 -11.88 -9.66
N LYS A 85 0.94 -11.97 -10.81
CA LYS A 85 1.36 -12.86 -11.92
C LYS A 85 2.70 -12.44 -12.52
N LEU A 86 3.06 -11.16 -12.48
CA LEU A 86 4.37 -10.68 -12.95
C LEU A 86 5.51 -11.34 -12.16
N PHE A 87 5.33 -11.48 -10.84
CA PHE A 87 6.32 -12.09 -9.96
C PHE A 87 6.33 -13.61 -10.08
N HIS A 88 5.15 -14.25 -10.02
CA HIS A 88 5.06 -15.71 -10.09
C HIS A 88 5.53 -16.27 -11.44
N ARG A 89 5.32 -15.54 -12.55
CA ARG A 89 5.82 -15.91 -13.88
C ARG A 89 7.25 -15.45 -14.14
N LYS A 90 7.92 -14.86 -13.14
CA LYS A 90 9.30 -14.36 -13.22
C LYS A 90 9.52 -13.32 -14.34
N ILE A 91 8.46 -12.61 -14.75
CA ILE A 91 8.56 -11.48 -15.67
C ILE A 91 9.30 -10.33 -14.97
N ILE A 92 8.96 -10.12 -13.69
CA ILE A 92 9.73 -9.29 -12.78
C ILE A 92 10.21 -10.20 -11.65
N GLN A 93 11.53 -10.28 -11.47
CA GLN A 93 12.13 -11.03 -10.37
C GLN A 93 13.00 -10.09 -9.54
N PRO A 94 12.51 -9.64 -8.37
CA PRO A 94 13.29 -8.80 -7.49
C PRO A 94 14.52 -9.56 -6.97
N ASP A 95 15.66 -8.89 -6.92
CA ASP A 95 16.81 -9.38 -6.17
C ASP A 95 16.60 -9.10 -4.67
N ILE A 96 16.05 -7.93 -4.35
CA ILE A 96 15.82 -7.45 -2.99
C ILE A 96 14.36 -7.01 -2.86
N ALA A 97 13.71 -7.33 -1.75
CA ALA A 97 12.47 -6.69 -1.33
C ALA A 97 12.71 -5.86 -0.06
N VAL A 98 12.24 -4.62 -0.08
CA VAL A 98 12.27 -3.70 1.07
C VAL A 98 10.85 -3.52 1.57
N ILE A 99 10.60 -3.95 2.80
CA ILE A 99 9.28 -3.98 3.42
C ILE A 99 9.28 -3.31 4.79
N GLN A 100 8.09 -3.07 5.31
CA GLN A 100 7.84 -2.62 6.67
C GLN A 100 6.88 -3.58 7.38
N VAL A 101 7.21 -3.95 8.62
CA VAL A 101 6.46 -4.93 9.39
C VAL A 101 6.27 -4.47 10.84
N SER A 102 5.26 -5.03 11.50
CA SER A 102 5.13 -4.94 12.97
C SER A 102 6.22 -5.75 13.68
N PRO A 103 6.50 -5.48 14.97
CA PRO A 103 7.41 -6.29 15.77
C PRO A 103 6.97 -7.76 15.82
N PRO A 104 7.92 -8.71 15.88
CA PRO A 104 7.58 -10.13 16.02
C PRO A 104 6.82 -10.37 17.32
N ASP A 105 5.87 -11.30 17.30
CA ASP A 105 5.22 -11.80 18.51
C ASP A 105 6.09 -12.86 19.22
N SER A 106 5.57 -13.45 20.28
CA SER A 106 6.23 -14.51 21.05
C SER A 106 6.56 -15.76 20.23
N HIS A 107 5.97 -15.91 19.04
CA HIS A 107 6.19 -17.03 18.13
C HIS A 107 7.07 -16.64 16.93
N GLY A 108 7.64 -15.43 16.92
CA GLY A 108 8.52 -14.94 15.86
C GLY A 108 7.79 -14.46 14.61
N TYR A 109 6.46 -14.29 14.65
CA TYR A 109 5.70 -13.79 13.51
C TYR A 109 5.54 -12.28 13.56
N CYS A 110 5.86 -11.62 12.46
CA CYS A 110 5.54 -10.23 12.17
C CYS A 110 4.28 -10.15 11.28
N SER A 111 3.76 -8.94 11.06
CA SER A 111 2.69 -8.65 10.10
C SER A 111 3.11 -7.55 9.13
N LEU A 112 2.84 -7.74 7.83
CA LEU A 112 2.98 -6.74 6.76
C LEU A 112 2.07 -5.52 6.94
N GLY A 113 1.07 -5.63 7.83
CA GLY A 113 0.24 -4.53 8.29
C GLY A 113 -0.70 -4.01 7.22
N THR A 114 -0.63 -2.72 6.91
CA THR A 114 -1.64 -2.03 6.11
C THR A 114 -1.57 -2.33 4.60
N SER A 115 -0.56 -3.05 4.12
CA SER A 115 -0.37 -3.35 2.69
C SER A 115 0.10 -4.79 2.52
N VAL A 116 -0.75 -5.60 1.89
CA VAL A 116 -0.47 -7.00 1.52
C VAL A 116 -0.41 -7.14 0.00
N ASP A 117 -1.45 -6.65 -0.68
CA ASP A 117 -1.54 -6.49 -2.14
C ASP A 117 -0.72 -7.51 -2.97
N CYS A 118 0.32 -7.06 -3.65
CA CYS A 118 1.27 -7.88 -4.39
C CYS A 118 2.54 -8.21 -3.60
N VAL A 119 2.71 -7.66 -2.39
CA VAL A 119 3.89 -7.81 -1.53
C VAL A 119 4.24 -9.28 -1.35
N ARG A 120 3.26 -10.14 -1.04
CA ARG A 120 3.51 -11.58 -0.87
C ARG A 120 4.10 -12.23 -2.11
N ALA A 121 3.53 -11.93 -3.27
CA ALA A 121 4.04 -12.44 -4.53
C ALA A 121 5.46 -11.92 -4.78
N ALA A 122 5.77 -10.68 -4.44
CA ALA A 122 7.12 -10.15 -4.56
C ALA A 122 8.11 -10.84 -3.60
N LEU A 123 7.74 -11.01 -2.32
CA LEU A 123 8.59 -11.59 -1.28
C LEU A 123 9.02 -13.02 -1.60
N VAL A 124 8.08 -13.89 -1.94
CA VAL A 124 8.40 -15.31 -2.26
C VAL A 124 9.26 -15.47 -3.52
N ASN A 125 9.37 -14.41 -4.32
CA ASN A 125 10.17 -14.39 -5.54
C ASN A 125 11.46 -13.54 -5.40
N SER A 126 11.68 -12.92 -4.24
CA SER A 126 12.87 -12.12 -3.91
C SER A 126 13.98 -13.00 -3.35
N LYS A 127 15.25 -12.62 -3.57
CA LYS A 127 16.40 -13.36 -3.02
C LYS A 127 16.75 -12.91 -1.62
N VAL A 128 16.55 -11.63 -1.33
CA VAL A 128 16.84 -10.99 -0.04
C VAL A 128 15.64 -10.16 0.39
N ILE A 129 15.27 -10.24 1.66
CA ILE A 129 14.20 -9.48 2.29
C ILE A 129 14.80 -8.60 3.39
N ILE A 130 14.70 -7.29 3.21
CA ILE A 130 15.11 -6.28 4.19
C ILE A 130 13.85 -5.65 4.79
N ALA A 131 13.72 -5.69 6.10
CA ALA A 131 12.54 -5.19 6.80
C ALA A 131 12.85 -3.99 7.70
N GLN A 132 11.98 -2.99 7.65
CA GLN A 132 11.82 -2.01 8.72
C GLN A 132 10.82 -2.57 9.75
N VAL A 133 11.25 -2.77 10.99
CA VAL A 133 10.37 -3.13 12.09
C VAL A 133 9.87 -1.85 12.75
N ASN A 134 8.54 -1.66 12.76
CA ASN A 134 7.89 -0.47 13.27
C ASN A 134 6.75 -0.83 14.23
N ALA A 135 6.84 -0.41 15.49
CA ALA A 135 5.83 -0.61 16.53
C ALA A 135 4.47 0.05 16.20
N ASN A 136 4.45 1.06 15.32
CA ASN A 136 3.21 1.68 14.85
C ASN A 136 2.56 0.91 13.69
N MET A 137 3.23 -0.07 13.10
CA MET A 137 2.63 -0.93 12.08
C MET A 137 1.58 -1.82 12.74
N PRO A 138 0.28 -1.75 12.36
CA PRO A 138 -0.72 -2.60 12.95
C PRO A 138 -0.48 -4.07 12.60
N ARG A 139 -0.83 -4.94 13.53
CA ARG A 139 -0.87 -6.38 13.28
C ARG A 139 -2.19 -6.75 12.60
N THR A 140 -2.17 -6.87 11.28
CA THR A 140 -3.30 -7.34 10.49
C THR A 140 -3.23 -8.87 10.33
N PHE A 141 -4.39 -9.49 10.15
CA PHE A 141 -4.52 -10.94 9.98
C PHE A 141 -4.59 -11.35 8.50
N GLY A 142 -4.79 -12.64 8.25
CA GLY A 142 -4.83 -13.20 6.90
C GLY A 142 -3.45 -13.33 6.30
N ASP A 143 -3.32 -13.00 5.01
CA ASP A 143 -2.07 -13.11 4.27
C ASP A 143 -1.05 -12.03 4.64
N ALA A 144 -1.20 -11.30 5.74
CA ALA A 144 -0.19 -10.37 6.24
C ALA A 144 0.94 -11.02 7.08
N ILE A 145 0.75 -12.25 7.55
CA ILE A 145 1.62 -12.87 8.57
C ILE A 145 2.94 -13.46 8.02
N ILE A 146 4.08 -12.94 8.43
CA ILE A 146 5.41 -13.40 7.99
C ILE A 146 6.28 -13.79 9.19
N HIS A 147 6.89 -14.97 9.16
CA HIS A 147 7.84 -15.38 10.20
C HIS A 147 9.19 -14.69 10.01
N MET A 148 9.82 -14.23 11.08
CA MET A 148 11.07 -13.46 11.04
C MET A 148 12.24 -14.24 10.43
N SER A 149 12.20 -15.58 10.41
CA SER A 149 13.23 -16.39 9.74
C SER A 149 13.27 -16.24 8.21
N HIS A 150 12.26 -15.60 7.61
CA HIS A 150 12.26 -15.25 6.19
C HIS A 150 12.85 -13.86 5.93
N ILE A 151 13.18 -13.09 6.97
CA ILE A 151 13.74 -11.75 6.85
C ILE A 151 15.26 -11.87 7.02
N ASP A 152 16.01 -11.50 5.98
CA ASP A 152 17.47 -11.59 5.98
C ASP A 152 18.11 -10.50 6.83
N THR A 153 17.52 -9.30 6.85
CA THR A 153 18.01 -8.17 7.65
C THR A 153 16.85 -7.31 8.11
N ALA A 154 16.86 -6.90 9.37
CA ALA A 154 15.85 -6.04 9.95
C ALA A 154 16.49 -4.82 10.62
N VAL A 155 15.83 -3.67 10.51
CA VAL A 155 16.20 -2.43 11.21
C VAL A 155 14.97 -1.92 11.95
N GLU A 156 15.12 -1.56 13.21
CA GLU A 156 14.04 -0.93 13.97
C GLU A 156 13.94 0.56 13.63
N ASP A 157 12.77 1.01 13.20
CA ASP A 157 12.44 2.42 13.02
C ASP A 157 10.94 2.62 13.25
N ASN A 158 10.62 3.37 14.31
CA ASN A 158 9.26 3.60 14.78
C ASN A 158 8.67 4.92 14.25
N THR A 159 9.08 5.38 13.06
CA THR A 159 8.47 6.54 12.40
C THR A 159 6.96 6.29 12.21
N PRO A 160 6.07 7.23 12.60
CA PRO A 160 4.64 7.06 12.40
C PRO A 160 4.24 6.79 10.94
N LEU A 161 3.23 5.96 10.73
CA LEU A 161 2.74 5.64 9.38
C LEU A 161 2.16 6.90 8.70
N PRO A 162 2.23 6.99 7.36
CA PRO A 162 1.54 8.03 6.62
C PRO A 162 0.03 8.00 6.85
N GLU A 163 -0.52 9.12 7.28
CA GLU A 163 -1.96 9.31 7.42
C GLU A 163 -2.53 10.09 6.24
N HIS A 164 -3.71 9.68 5.79
CA HIS A 164 -4.52 10.43 4.83
C HIS A 164 -5.74 10.99 5.55
N GLY A 165 -5.76 12.31 5.73
CA GLY A 165 -6.93 13.00 6.26
C GLY A 165 -8.02 13.14 5.19
N GLY A 166 -9.27 12.94 5.60
CA GLY A 166 -10.43 13.38 4.82
C GLY A 166 -10.70 14.86 5.09
N LYS A 167 -10.83 15.66 4.04
CA LYS A 167 -11.58 16.91 4.16
C LYS A 167 -13.05 16.54 4.31
N GLY A 168 -13.80 17.27 5.13
CA GLY A 168 -15.25 17.08 5.18
C GLY A 168 -15.85 17.19 3.77
N SER A 169 -16.89 16.41 3.50
CA SER A 169 -17.55 16.39 2.20
C SER A 169 -18.23 17.73 1.89
N SER A 170 -18.16 18.18 0.64
CA SER A 170 -18.92 19.32 0.15
C SER A 170 -20.43 19.03 0.16
N PRO A 171 -21.30 20.06 0.00
CA PRO A 171 -22.73 19.84 -0.17
C PRO A 171 -23.07 18.91 -1.33
N GLU A 172 -22.37 19.02 -2.45
CA GLU A 172 -22.54 18.18 -3.64
C GLU A 172 -22.12 16.73 -3.37
N GLU A 173 -20.96 16.53 -2.74
CA GLU A 173 -20.46 15.20 -2.36
C GLU A 173 -21.38 14.53 -1.34
N THR A 174 -21.91 15.31 -0.39
CA THR A 174 -22.92 14.86 0.57
C THR A 174 -24.20 14.43 -0.14
N GLN A 175 -24.65 15.20 -1.13
CA GLN A 175 -25.83 14.85 -1.92
C GLN A 175 -25.61 13.58 -2.75
N ILE A 176 -24.43 13.42 -3.36
CA ILE A 176 -24.04 12.17 -4.05
C ILE A 176 -24.09 10.99 -3.07
N GLY A 177 -23.49 11.15 -1.88
CA GLY A 177 -23.49 10.13 -0.84
C GLY A 177 -24.90 9.68 -0.44
N LYS A 178 -25.81 10.63 -0.22
CA LYS A 178 -27.23 10.35 0.06
C LYS A 178 -27.92 9.64 -1.08
N LEU A 179 -27.73 10.09 -2.32
CA LEU A 179 -28.38 9.48 -3.48
C LEU A 179 -27.96 8.02 -3.65
N ILE A 180 -26.67 7.73 -3.50
CA ILE A 180 -26.15 6.35 -3.57
C ILE A 180 -26.69 5.53 -2.40
N GLY A 181 -26.48 6.01 -1.16
CA GLY A 181 -26.83 5.26 0.03
C GLY A 181 -28.33 5.00 0.18
N GLN A 182 -29.19 5.94 -0.19
CA GLN A 182 -30.65 5.81 0.00
C GLN A 182 -31.36 5.07 -1.13
N ASN A 183 -30.81 5.10 -2.35
CA ASN A 183 -31.52 4.58 -3.52
C ASN A 183 -30.88 3.35 -4.14
N LEU A 184 -29.61 3.06 -3.86
CA LEU A 184 -28.85 2.01 -4.54
C LEU A 184 -28.26 0.95 -3.62
N VAL A 185 -28.11 1.25 -2.32
CA VAL A 185 -27.58 0.28 -1.35
C VAL A 185 -28.75 -0.35 -0.61
N GLU A 186 -28.73 -1.67 -0.54
CA GLU A 186 -29.73 -2.47 0.18
C GLU A 186 -29.10 -3.06 1.45
N ASP A 187 -29.93 -3.40 2.43
CA ASP A 187 -29.51 -4.22 3.56
C ASP A 187 -28.94 -5.56 3.05
N GLY A 188 -27.83 -6.02 3.64
CA GLY A 188 -27.14 -7.22 3.16
C GLY A 188 -26.14 -6.99 2.02
N ALA A 189 -26.02 -5.79 1.47
CA ALA A 189 -25.08 -5.52 0.36
C ALA A 189 -23.62 -5.71 0.77
N THR A 190 -22.79 -6.26 -0.13
CA THR A 190 -21.33 -6.32 0.02
C THR A 190 -20.69 -5.08 -0.61
N LEU A 191 -20.00 -4.29 0.20
CA LEU A 191 -19.43 -3.01 -0.19
C LEU A 191 -18.00 -3.16 -0.74
N GLN A 192 -17.76 -2.51 -1.87
CA GLN A 192 -16.44 -2.17 -2.39
C GLN A 192 -16.38 -0.66 -2.60
N MET A 193 -15.32 -0.01 -2.11
CA MET A 193 -15.17 1.44 -2.22
C MET A 193 -13.71 1.87 -2.20
N GLY A 194 -13.46 3.08 -2.71
CA GLY A 194 -12.16 3.75 -2.61
C GLY A 194 -12.06 4.66 -1.40
N ILE A 195 -11.09 5.56 -1.44
CA ILE A 195 -10.87 6.62 -0.45
C ILE A 195 -11.35 7.98 -0.97
N GLY A 196 -11.60 8.91 -0.06
CA GLY A 196 -11.89 10.30 -0.38
C GLY A 196 -13.29 10.74 0.03
N SER A 197 -13.59 12.01 -0.23
CA SER A 197 -14.78 12.71 0.23
C SER A 197 -16.10 12.10 -0.24
N ILE A 198 -16.16 11.54 -1.46
CA ILE A 198 -17.37 10.88 -1.98
C ILE A 198 -17.61 9.52 -1.30
N PRO A 199 -16.65 8.57 -1.26
CA PRO A 199 -16.80 7.33 -0.47
C PRO A 199 -17.17 7.59 0.99
N ASP A 200 -16.54 8.58 1.64
CA ASP A 200 -16.84 8.94 3.03
C ASP A 200 -18.27 9.49 3.19
N ALA A 201 -18.77 10.25 2.21
CA ALA A 201 -20.16 10.72 2.18
C ALA A 201 -21.15 9.57 1.99
N VAL A 202 -20.83 8.59 1.14
CA VAL A 202 -21.65 7.38 0.97
C VAL A 202 -21.72 6.62 2.28
N LEU A 203 -20.57 6.30 2.91
CA LEU A 203 -20.50 5.61 4.20
C LEU A 203 -21.32 6.33 5.28
N SER A 204 -21.27 7.66 5.29
CA SER A 204 -22.06 8.47 6.22
C SER A 204 -23.58 8.34 6.02
N ALA A 205 -24.03 8.06 4.79
CA ALA A 205 -25.43 7.82 4.47
C ALA A 205 -25.89 6.38 4.75
N LEU A 206 -24.97 5.44 4.97
CA LEU A 206 -25.28 4.02 5.23
C LEU A 206 -25.56 3.72 6.70
N LYS A 207 -25.69 4.74 7.54
CA LYS A 207 -25.79 4.59 8.99
C LYS A 207 -27.04 3.83 9.46
N ASP A 208 -28.09 3.75 8.67
CA ASP A 208 -29.30 3.03 9.09
C ASP A 208 -29.46 1.65 8.44
N HIS A 209 -28.47 1.24 7.62
CA HIS A 209 -28.46 -0.05 6.96
C HIS A 209 -28.02 -1.18 7.90
N LYS A 210 -28.40 -2.41 7.55
CA LYS A 210 -28.18 -3.62 8.32
C LYS A 210 -27.50 -4.70 7.50
N ASP A 211 -26.75 -5.53 8.21
CA ASP A 211 -26.07 -6.72 7.68
C ASP A 211 -25.20 -6.49 6.45
N LEU A 212 -24.63 -5.28 6.32
CA LEU A 212 -23.71 -4.98 5.24
C LEU A 212 -22.45 -5.85 5.35
N GLY A 213 -21.90 -6.20 4.20
CA GLY A 213 -20.60 -6.88 4.04
C GLY A 213 -19.53 -5.93 3.50
N VAL A 214 -18.26 -6.31 3.63
CA VAL A 214 -17.12 -5.59 3.03
C VAL A 214 -16.23 -6.58 2.31
N HIS A 215 -16.09 -6.38 1.00
CA HIS A 215 -15.08 -7.04 0.18
C HIS A 215 -14.50 -5.98 -0.75
N SER A 216 -13.41 -5.35 -0.32
CA SER A 216 -12.88 -4.15 -0.98
C SER A 216 -11.36 -4.23 -1.16
N GLU A 217 -10.87 -3.54 -2.19
CA GLU A 217 -9.43 -3.33 -2.41
C GLU A 217 -8.78 -2.61 -1.22
N MET A 218 -9.44 -1.56 -0.74
CA MET A 218 -9.06 -0.79 0.43
C MET A 218 -10.30 -0.21 1.11
N PHE A 219 -10.16 0.31 2.33
CA PHE A 219 -11.22 1.04 3.02
C PHE A 219 -10.67 2.17 3.89
N SER A 220 -11.50 3.17 4.16
CA SER A 220 -11.20 4.32 5.01
C SER A 220 -11.86 4.21 6.39
N VAL A 221 -11.66 5.24 7.22
CA VAL A 221 -12.24 5.36 8.56
C VAL A 221 -13.76 5.25 8.61
N GLY A 222 -14.48 5.55 7.52
CA GLY A 222 -15.95 5.46 7.52
C GLY A 222 -16.46 4.03 7.71
N VAL A 223 -15.71 3.01 7.26
CA VAL A 223 -16.05 1.60 7.50
C VAL A 223 -15.97 1.27 8.98
N ILE A 224 -15.01 1.84 9.70
CA ILE A 224 -14.84 1.63 11.15
C ILE A 224 -16.08 2.12 11.92
N ASP A 225 -16.65 3.27 11.53
CA ASP A 225 -17.89 3.80 12.14
C ASP A 225 -19.07 2.84 11.93
N LEU A 226 -19.26 2.34 10.70
CA LEU A 226 -20.35 1.41 10.39
C LEU A 226 -20.21 0.05 11.07
N VAL A 227 -18.98 -0.47 11.21
CA VAL A 227 -18.72 -1.68 12.01
C VAL A 227 -19.06 -1.45 13.47
N ARG A 228 -18.62 -0.33 14.07
CA ARG A 228 -18.90 0.00 15.48
C ARG A 228 -20.40 0.17 15.76
N ARG A 229 -21.17 0.62 14.77
CA ARG A 229 -22.62 0.78 14.86
C ARG A 229 -23.39 -0.51 14.57
N GLY A 230 -22.71 -1.59 14.19
CA GLY A 230 -23.33 -2.87 13.85
C GLY A 230 -24.01 -2.91 12.48
N CYS A 231 -23.81 -1.90 11.64
CA CYS A 231 -24.33 -1.87 10.27
C CYS A 231 -23.61 -2.89 9.39
N ILE A 232 -22.29 -3.03 9.56
CA ILE A 232 -21.47 -4.02 8.88
C ILE A 232 -21.29 -5.23 9.79
N THR A 233 -21.74 -6.39 9.32
CA THR A 233 -21.66 -7.67 10.06
C THR A 233 -20.96 -8.77 9.27
N ASN A 234 -20.90 -8.68 7.93
CA ASN A 234 -20.44 -9.74 7.02
C ASN A 234 -21.20 -11.08 7.18
N ASN A 235 -22.48 -11.04 7.56
CA ASN A 235 -23.31 -12.25 7.77
C ASN A 235 -24.05 -12.75 6.52
N LYS A 236 -23.97 -12.01 5.41
CA LYS A 236 -24.64 -12.29 4.13
C LYS A 236 -23.60 -12.38 3.03
#